data_AF-A0A545SX12-F1
#
_entry.id   AF-A0A545SX12-F1
#
_cell.length_a   1.000
_cell.length_b   1.000
_cell.length_c   1.000
_cell.angle_alpha   90.00
_cell.angle_beta   90.00
_cell.angle_gamma   90.00
#
_symmetry.space_group_name_H-M   'P 1'
#
loop_
_entity.id
_entity.type
_entity.pdbx_description
1 polymer ?
#
loop_
_entity_poly.entity_id
_entity_poly.type
_entity_poly.pdbx_seq_one_letter_code
_entity_poly.pdbx_strand_id
1 'polypeptide(L)'
;MRLVTTTALLGLLSSTAFAADWNTRPDDQLLSRADLEQQLVGQTLTFFDDGQSVYSENGEYAYTYGGGGTWLGHYELKDDSSVCVTFVTGVRRCDLIVEANDRLVVITEDGLRFPIR
;
A
#
# COMPACT_ATOMS: atom_id res chain seq x y z
N MET A 1 19.90 -0.25 57.82
CA MET A 1 19.42 0.52 56.66
C MET A 1 20.14 0.02 55.41
N ARG A 2 19.49 -0.79 54.58
CA ARG A 2 20.00 -1.16 53.24
C ARG A 2 18.88 -0.86 52.26
N LEU A 3 19.06 0.18 51.45
CA LEU A 3 18.16 0.49 50.34
C LEU A 3 18.44 -0.52 49.22
N VAL A 4 17.39 -1.23 48.80
CA VAL A 4 17.39 -2.04 47.58
C VAL A 4 16.98 -1.11 46.45
N THR A 5 17.90 -0.83 45.54
CA THR A 5 17.63 -0.02 44.34
C THR A 5 17.09 -0.94 43.25
N THR A 6 15.77 -0.92 43.05
CA THR A 6 15.11 -1.66 41.96
C THR A 6 15.27 -0.86 40.67
N THR A 7 16.26 -1.22 39.84
CA THR A 7 16.39 -0.69 38.48
C THR A 7 15.34 -1.34 37.59
N ALA A 8 14.28 -0.61 37.26
CA ALA A 8 13.30 -1.03 36.27
C ALA A 8 13.90 -0.88 34.86
N LEU A 9 14.25 -2.00 34.23
CA LEU A 9 14.71 -2.05 32.85
C LEU A 9 13.50 -2.04 31.91
N LEU A 10 13.16 -0.86 31.37
CA LEU A 10 12.09 -0.68 30.39
C LEU A 10 12.62 -1.13 29.01
N GLY A 11 12.35 -2.37 28.64
CA GLY A 11 12.73 -2.93 27.34
C GLY A 11 11.90 -2.34 26.21
N LEU A 12 12.54 -1.57 25.34
CA LEU A 12 11.98 -1.13 24.06
C LEU A 12 11.77 -2.37 23.17
N LEU A 13 10.52 -2.78 23.00
CA LEU A 13 10.13 -3.75 21.98
C LEU A 13 10.23 -3.05 20.62
N SER A 14 11.41 -3.13 20.00
CA SER A 14 11.59 -2.76 18.60
C SER A 14 10.82 -3.75 17.74
N SER A 15 9.61 -3.37 17.31
CA SER A 15 8.86 -4.10 16.31
C SER A 15 9.69 -4.12 15.03
N THR A 16 10.26 -5.27 14.68
CA THR A 16 10.86 -5.48 13.36
C THR A 16 9.74 -5.38 12.33
N ALA A 17 9.66 -4.26 11.62
CA ALA A 17 8.86 -4.17 10.42
C ALA A 17 9.45 -5.16 9.42
N PHE A 18 8.72 -6.23 9.12
CA PHE A 18 9.05 -7.08 7.98
C PHE A 18 8.80 -6.25 6.73
N ALA A 19 9.86 -5.84 6.04
CA ALA A 19 9.74 -5.30 4.69
C ALA A 19 9.13 -6.41 3.82
N ALA A 20 8.05 -6.10 3.11
CA ALA A 20 7.47 -7.04 2.15
C ALA A 20 8.52 -7.34 1.07
N ASP A 21 8.66 -8.61 0.70
CA ASP A 21 9.54 -9.05 -0.38
C ASP A 21 8.83 -8.78 -1.71
N TRP A 22 8.91 -7.53 -2.16
CA TRP A 22 8.25 -7.10 -3.38
C TRP A 22 8.89 -7.79 -4.58
N ASN A 23 8.06 -8.36 -5.45
CA ASN A 23 8.48 -8.95 -6.72
C ASN A 23 8.83 -7.86 -7.76
N THR A 24 9.78 -6.98 -7.42
CA THR A 24 10.28 -5.91 -8.30
C THR A 24 11.18 -6.46 -9.39
N ARG A 25 11.25 -5.73 -10.52
CA ARG A 25 12.11 -6.00 -11.66
C ARG A 25 13.15 -4.88 -11.83
N PRO A 26 14.28 -5.13 -12.50
CA PRO A 26 15.32 -4.11 -12.70
C PRO A 26 14.87 -2.84 -13.43
N ASP A 27 13.81 -2.92 -14.24
CA ASP A 27 13.22 -1.82 -15.01
C ASP A 27 12.05 -1.12 -14.28
N ASP A 28 11.65 -1.60 -13.11
CA ASP A 28 10.64 -0.94 -12.30
C ASP A 28 11.20 0.36 -11.71
N GLN A 29 10.45 1.45 -11.84
CA GLN A 29 10.76 2.74 -11.23
C GLN A 29 9.81 2.97 -10.05
N LEU A 30 10.38 3.24 -8.88
CA LEU A 30 9.63 3.67 -7.70
C LEU A 30 9.19 5.11 -7.88
N LEU A 31 7.97 5.41 -7.48
CA LEU A 31 7.39 6.74 -7.50
C LEU A 31 7.78 7.48 -6.21
N SER A 32 8.09 8.77 -6.33
CA SER A 32 8.09 9.63 -5.16
C SER A 32 6.68 9.73 -4.60
N ARG A 33 6.52 10.15 -3.34
CA ARG A 33 5.18 10.37 -2.77
C ARG A 33 4.33 11.35 -3.58
N ALA A 34 4.94 12.40 -4.14
CA ALA A 34 4.23 13.38 -4.95
C ALA A 34 3.77 12.76 -6.29
N ASP A 35 4.61 11.95 -6.93
CA ASP A 35 4.24 11.26 -8.17
C ASP A 35 3.18 10.19 -7.89
N LEU A 36 3.30 9.46 -6.78
CA LEU A 36 2.29 8.49 -6.34
C LEU A 36 0.93 9.16 -6.12
N GLU A 37 0.90 10.33 -5.47
CA GLU A 37 -0.31 11.12 -5.30
C GLU A 37 -0.91 11.54 -6.65
N GLN A 38 -0.10 12.05 -7.57
CA GLN A 38 -0.54 12.45 -8.91
C GLN A 38 -1.10 11.28 -9.73
N GLN A 39 -0.53 10.08 -9.59
CA GLN A 39 -0.93 8.90 -10.35
C GLN A 39 -2.16 8.20 -9.77
N LEU A 40 -2.40 8.32 -8.46
CA LEU A 40 -3.49 7.59 -7.78
C LEU A 40 -4.69 8.47 -7.44
N VAL A 41 -4.46 9.66 -6.87
CA VAL A 41 -5.52 10.40 -6.19
C VAL A 41 -6.45 11.06 -7.21
N GLY A 42 -7.76 10.82 -7.04
CA GLY A 42 -8.79 11.25 -7.97
C GLY A 42 -8.81 10.49 -9.30
N GLN A 43 -7.92 9.52 -9.50
CA GLN A 43 -7.88 8.68 -10.68
C GLN A 43 -8.65 7.37 -10.47
N THR A 44 -9.13 6.79 -11.58
CA THR A 44 -9.66 5.42 -11.61
C THR A 44 -8.64 4.52 -12.28
N LEU A 45 -7.96 3.70 -11.48
CA LEU A 45 -7.08 2.67 -12.03
C LEU A 45 -7.91 1.49 -12.51
N THR A 46 -7.90 1.22 -13.81
CA THR A 46 -8.63 0.10 -14.39
C THR A 46 -7.66 -1.04 -14.73
N PHE A 47 -7.95 -2.22 -14.20
CA PHE A 47 -7.20 -3.45 -14.42
C PHE A 47 -7.70 -4.17 -15.68
N PHE A 48 -6.92 -5.15 -16.16
CA PHE A 48 -7.27 -5.91 -17.36
C PHE A 48 -8.47 -6.85 -17.19
N ASP A 49 -8.82 -7.21 -15.95
CA ASP A 49 -10.01 -7.98 -15.60
C ASP A 49 -11.25 -7.09 -15.37
N ASP A 50 -11.17 -5.82 -15.77
CA ASP A 50 -12.16 -4.76 -15.55
C ASP A 50 -12.39 -4.39 -14.08
N GLY A 51 -11.54 -4.87 -13.17
CA GLY A 51 -11.45 -4.34 -11.81
C GLY A 51 -11.09 -2.86 -11.82
N GLN A 52 -11.55 -2.11 -10.83
CA GLN A 52 -11.29 -0.68 -10.70
C GLN A 52 -10.90 -0.31 -9.28
N SER A 53 -9.76 0.35 -9.10
CA SER A 53 -9.37 1.02 -7.85
C SER A 53 -9.61 2.52 -7.98
N VAL A 54 -10.20 3.13 -6.96
CA VAL A 54 -10.35 4.58 -6.82
C VAL A 54 -9.79 5.01 -5.47
N TYR A 55 -8.84 5.94 -5.51
CA TYR A 55 -8.25 6.59 -4.33
C TYR A 55 -8.79 8.03 -4.29
N SER A 56 -9.85 8.26 -3.52
CA SER A 56 -10.54 9.55 -3.49
C SER A 56 -9.73 10.63 -2.75
N GLU A 57 -9.92 11.91 -3.12
CA GLU A 57 -9.23 13.06 -2.48
C GLU A 57 -9.50 13.18 -0.97
N ASN A 58 -10.61 12.62 -0.49
CA ASN A 58 -10.98 12.60 0.93
C ASN A 58 -10.33 11.46 1.74
N GLY A 59 -9.44 10.66 1.13
CA GLY A 59 -8.76 9.54 1.77
C GLY A 59 -9.56 8.23 1.80
N GLU A 60 -10.69 8.16 1.09
CA GLU A 60 -11.46 6.93 0.91
C GLU A 60 -10.94 6.10 -0.27
N TYR A 61 -11.04 4.78 -0.13
CA TYR A 61 -10.69 3.81 -1.16
C TYR A 61 -11.91 2.99 -1.57
N ALA A 62 -12.05 2.72 -2.85
CA ALA A 62 -12.99 1.73 -3.39
C ALA A 62 -12.29 0.81 -4.39
N TYR A 63 -12.49 -0.50 -4.24
CA TYR A 63 -12.21 -1.49 -5.28
C TYR A 63 -13.51 -2.10 -5.79
N THR A 64 -13.80 -1.96 -7.07
CA THR A 64 -14.96 -2.63 -7.71
C THR A 64 -14.46 -3.73 -8.63
N TYR A 65 -14.95 -4.95 -8.49
CA TYR A 65 -14.61 -6.04 -9.41
C TYR A 65 -15.29 -5.83 -10.76
N GLY A 66 -14.69 -6.32 -11.86
CA GLY A 66 -15.31 -6.24 -13.19
C GLY A 66 -16.70 -6.90 -13.29
N GLY A 67 -16.96 -7.92 -12.46
CA GLY A 67 -18.27 -8.57 -12.33
C GLY A 67 -19.25 -7.89 -11.35
N GLY A 68 -18.87 -6.76 -10.77
CA GLY A 68 -19.61 -6.05 -9.73
C GLY A 68 -19.23 -6.45 -8.30
N GLY A 69 -19.78 -5.71 -7.33
CA GLY A 69 -19.38 -5.77 -5.93
C GLY A 69 -18.20 -4.85 -5.64
N THR A 70 -18.26 -4.17 -4.50
CA THR A 70 -17.29 -3.13 -4.13
C THR A 70 -16.78 -3.33 -2.71
N TRP A 71 -15.46 -3.24 -2.55
CA TRP A 71 -14.79 -3.20 -1.27
C TRP A 71 -14.41 -1.76 -0.96
N LEU A 72 -14.78 -1.30 0.23
CA LEU A 72 -14.53 0.06 0.69
C LEU A 72 -13.45 0.06 1.76
N GLY A 73 -12.70 1.15 1.86
CA GLY A 73 -11.69 1.34 2.89
C GLY A 73 -11.19 2.78 2.95
N HIS A 74 -10.11 2.96 3.69
CA HIS A 74 -9.30 4.18 3.70
C HIS A 74 -7.88 3.84 3.28
N TYR A 75 -7.24 4.73 2.55
CA TYR A 75 -5.87 4.52 2.10
C TYR A 75 -4.90 5.50 2.73
N GLU A 76 -3.63 5.11 2.74
CA GLU A 76 -2.51 5.93 3.15
C GLU A 76 -1.36 5.75 2.16
N LEU A 77 -0.93 6.85 1.54
CA LEU A 77 0.25 6.87 0.68
C LEU A 77 1.52 6.90 1.53
N LYS A 78 2.54 6.15 1.12
CA LYS A 78 3.84 6.06 1.79
C LYS A 78 4.95 6.67 0.92
N ASP A 79 6.08 6.94 1.54
CA ASP A 79 7.25 7.53 0.87
C ASP A 79 8.08 6.51 0.06
N ASP A 80 7.76 5.22 0.18
CA ASP A 80 8.44 4.10 -0.49
C ASP A 80 7.69 3.61 -1.74
N SER A 81 6.85 4.45 -2.33
CA SER A 81 5.98 4.12 -3.47
C SER A 81 4.84 3.14 -3.15
N SER A 82 4.60 2.82 -1.88
CA SER A 82 3.48 1.96 -1.48
C SER A 82 2.23 2.75 -1.09
N VAL A 83 1.08 2.11 -1.27
CA VAL A 83 -0.22 2.56 -0.75
C VAL A 83 -0.81 1.45 0.09
N CYS A 84 -1.22 1.78 1.31
CA CYS A 84 -1.84 0.82 2.20
C CYS A 84 -3.31 1.14 2.39
N VAL A 85 -4.17 0.17 2.08
CA VAL A 85 -5.61 0.25 2.28
C VAL A 85 -5.98 -0.51 3.55
N THR A 86 -6.73 0.14 4.43
CA THR A 86 -7.48 -0.52 5.51
C THR A 86 -8.95 -0.56 5.14
N PHE A 87 -9.44 -1.76 4.83
CA PHE A 87 -10.81 -2.01 4.44
C PHE A 87 -11.77 -1.85 5.62
N VAL A 88 -13.03 -1.54 5.33
CA VAL A 88 -14.10 -1.47 6.34
C VAL A 88 -14.30 -2.78 7.10
N THR A 89 -13.84 -3.90 6.55
CA THR A 89 -13.82 -5.22 7.19
C THR A 89 -12.71 -5.37 8.22
N GLY A 90 -11.80 -4.41 8.34
CA GLY A 90 -10.63 -4.43 9.23
C GLY A 90 -9.38 -5.07 8.61
N VAL A 91 -9.49 -5.68 7.43
CA VAL A 91 -8.33 -6.20 6.69
C VAL A 91 -7.47 -5.02 6.22
N ARG A 92 -6.16 -5.17 6.33
CA ARG A 92 -5.19 -4.22 5.76
C ARG A 92 -4.39 -4.93 4.65
N ARG A 93 -4.17 -4.22 3.54
CA ARG A 93 -3.29 -4.64 2.45
C ARG A 93 -2.45 -3.46 2.02
N CYS A 94 -1.15 -3.67 1.80
CA CYS A 94 -0.31 -2.70 1.13
C CYS A 94 0.02 -3.18 -0.29
N ASP A 95 0.05 -2.25 -1.23
CA ASP A 95 0.42 -2.48 -2.61
C ASP A 95 1.56 -1.52 -2.97
N LEU A 96 2.63 -2.03 -3.57
CA LEU A 96 3.71 -1.23 -4.14
C LEU A 96 3.32 -0.80 -5.54
N ILE A 97 3.38 0.50 -5.84
CA ILE A 97 3.12 1.04 -7.16
C ILE A 97 4.46 1.30 -7.83
N VAL A 98 4.62 0.85 -9.07
CA VAL A 98 5.83 1.13 -9.86
C VAL A 98 5.42 1.58 -11.26
N GLU A 99 6.29 2.34 -11.90
CA GLU A 99 6.23 2.56 -13.34
C GLU A 99 7.14 1.55 -14.05
N ALA A 100 6.60 0.83 -15.02
CA ALA A 100 7.35 -0.14 -15.81
C ALA A 100 6.88 -0.10 -17.27
N ASN A 101 7.79 0.18 -18.21
CA ASN A 101 7.50 0.29 -19.64
C ASN A 101 6.35 1.28 -19.93
N ASP A 102 6.46 2.50 -19.38
CA ASP A 102 5.49 3.61 -19.51
C ASP A 102 4.07 3.27 -19.02
N ARG A 103 3.96 2.37 -18.03
CA ARG A 103 2.69 1.96 -17.41
C ARG A 103 2.83 1.85 -15.90
N LEU A 104 1.75 2.18 -15.19
CA LEU A 104 1.62 1.83 -13.78
C LEU A 104 1.43 0.32 -13.61
N VAL A 105 2.09 -0.24 -12.62
CA VAL A 105 1.95 -1.63 -12.19
C VAL A 105 1.74 -1.64 -10.68
N VAL A 106 0.68 -2.33 -10.26
CA VAL A 106 0.40 -2.62 -8.85
C VAL A 106 1.05 -3.95 -8.50
N ILE A 107 1.88 -3.96 -7.46
CA ILE A 107 2.51 -5.16 -6.90
C ILE A 107 1.94 -5.39 -5.50
N THR A 108 1.26 -6.50 -5.29
CA THR A 108 0.69 -6.81 -3.97
C THR A 108 1.77 -7.29 -2.99
N GLU A 109 1.46 -7.30 -1.69
CA GLU A 109 2.35 -7.86 -0.65
C GLU A 109 2.76 -9.32 -0.91
N ASP A 110 1.93 -10.09 -1.62
CA ASP A 110 2.22 -11.47 -2.04
C ASP A 110 3.08 -11.56 -3.32
N GLY A 111 3.52 -10.42 -3.86
CA GLY A 111 4.35 -10.34 -5.05
C GLY A 111 3.61 -10.54 -6.38
N LEU A 112 2.27 -10.52 -6.37
CA LEU A 112 1.47 -10.55 -7.59
C LEU A 112 1.57 -9.20 -8.30
N ARG A 113 1.58 -9.21 -9.64
CA ARG A 113 1.78 -8.00 -10.45
C ARG A 113 0.60 -7.77 -11.37
N PHE A 114 0.07 -6.55 -11.35
CA PHE A 114 -1.11 -6.16 -12.11
C PHE A 114 -0.85 -4.83 -12.85
N PRO A 115 -0.55 -4.88 -14.16
CA PRO A 115 -0.44 -3.65 -14.96
C PRO A 115 -1.79 -2.97 -15.09
N ILE A 116 -1.77 -1.63 -15.08
CA ILE A 116 -2.95 -0.79 -15.34
C ILE A 116 -3.13 -0.62 -16.86
N ARG A 117 -4.38 -0.62 -17.30
CA ARG A 117 -4.76 -0.56 -18.72
C ARG A 117 -4.83 0.86 -19.26
#